data_AF-A0A914FCE6-F1
#
_entry.id   AF-A0A914FCE6-F1
#
_cell.length_a   1.000
_cell.length_b   1.000
_cell.length_c   1.000
_cell.angle_alpha   90.00
_cell.angle_beta   90.00
_cell.angle_gamma   90.00
#
_symmetry.space_group_name_H-M   'P 1'
#
loop_
_entity.id
_entity.type
_entity.pdbx_description
1 polymer ?
#
loop_
_entity_poly.entity_id
_entity_poly.type
_entity_poly.pdbx_seq_one_letter_code
_entity_poly.pdbx_strand_id
1 'polypeptide(L)'
;MSPGWVRDGWLTGTKWGPQDFMFHGWKQSKLGGEWQWPFSNQFDMEKCHFGDPSFSNFKYLPQYVSTNDKINSMLKNQVKSVEADYKKILKNLKLICENGYEPINGICRLT
;
A
#
# COMPACT_ATOMS: atom_id res chain seq x y z
N MET A 1 20.88 -13.01 1.37
CA MET A 1 19.85 -12.12 1.95
C MET A 1 18.71 -12.01 0.95
N SER A 2 17.46 -12.19 1.39
CA SER A 2 16.29 -11.90 0.55
C SER A 2 16.21 -10.38 0.33
N PRO A 3 15.87 -9.88 -0.86
CA PRO A 3 15.65 -8.45 -1.06
C PRO A 3 14.51 -7.95 -0.15
N GLY A 4 14.73 -6.81 0.50
CA GLY A 4 13.74 -6.14 1.33
C GLY A 4 12.82 -5.26 0.49
N TRP A 5 11.56 -5.14 0.88
CA TRP A 5 10.52 -4.43 0.15
C TRP A 5 10.31 -3.01 0.69
N VAL A 6 10.14 -2.05 -0.20
CA VAL A 6 9.54 -0.76 0.15
C VAL A 6 8.09 -0.79 -0.32
N ARG A 7 7.15 -0.60 0.60
CA ARG A 7 5.73 -0.86 0.33
C ARG A 7 4.82 0.25 0.83
N ASP A 8 3.66 0.42 0.22
CA ASP A 8 2.65 1.34 0.77
C ASP A 8 1.98 0.70 1.99
N GLY A 9 2.01 1.39 3.13
CA GLY A 9 1.36 0.94 4.35
C GLY A 9 -0.16 0.86 4.22
N TRP A 10 -0.78 1.72 3.41
CA TRP A 10 -2.24 1.81 3.23
C TRP A 10 -2.84 0.48 2.77
N LEU A 11 -2.20 -0.16 1.79
CA LEU A 11 -2.67 -1.40 1.17
C LEU A 11 -2.83 -2.57 2.16
N THR A 12 -2.08 -2.52 3.27
CA THR A 12 -2.07 -3.56 4.29
C THR A 12 -2.39 -3.04 5.69
N GLY A 13 -3.03 -1.88 5.83
CA GLY A 13 -3.37 -1.30 7.14
C GLY A 13 -2.15 -1.17 8.07
N THR A 14 -1.01 -0.78 7.50
CA THR A 14 0.29 -0.60 8.19
C THR A 14 0.84 -1.89 8.81
N LYS A 15 0.38 -3.08 8.37
CA LYS A 15 0.99 -4.36 8.80
C LYS A 15 2.36 -4.59 8.15
N TRP A 16 3.36 -4.85 8.99
CA TRP A 16 4.77 -5.09 8.69
C TRP A 16 5.13 -6.58 8.65
N GLY A 17 5.89 -6.98 7.64
CA GLY A 17 6.40 -8.33 7.46
C GLY A 17 7.91 -8.42 7.58
N PRO A 18 8.48 -9.61 7.85
CA PRO A 18 9.92 -9.82 7.87
C PRO A 18 10.67 -9.41 6.60
N GLN A 19 9.97 -9.32 5.46
CA GLN A 19 10.56 -8.88 4.19
C GLN A 19 10.40 -7.37 3.93
N ASP A 20 9.62 -6.65 4.73
CA ASP A 20 9.52 -5.20 4.56
C ASP A 20 10.82 -4.55 5.08
N PHE A 21 11.37 -3.62 4.30
CA PHE A 21 12.51 -2.78 4.65
C PHE A 21 12.07 -1.36 5.04
N MET A 22 11.02 -0.83 4.41
CA MET A 22 10.46 0.48 4.72
C MET A 22 9.01 0.58 4.23
N PHE A 23 8.21 1.45 4.86
CA PHE A 23 6.94 1.90 4.27
C PHE A 23 7.09 3.28 3.64
N HIS A 24 6.56 3.44 2.43
CA HIS A 24 6.33 4.77 1.87
C HIS A 24 4.92 5.26 2.24
N GLY A 25 4.71 6.58 2.22
CA GLY A 25 3.42 7.18 2.61
C GLY A 25 3.36 7.70 4.05
N TRP A 26 4.48 7.77 4.78
CA TRP A 26 4.59 8.44 6.10
C TRP A 26 4.48 9.97 6.04
N LYS A 27 4.08 10.54 4.91
CA LYS A 27 3.86 11.98 4.79
C LYS A 27 2.52 12.30 5.44
N GLN A 28 2.53 13.12 6.48
CA GLN A 28 1.32 13.63 7.13
C GLN A 28 0.47 14.43 6.12
N SER A 29 -0.46 13.79 5.43
CA SER A 29 -1.55 14.48 4.76
C SER A 29 -2.69 14.58 5.74
N LYS A 30 -2.88 15.78 6.33
CA LYS A 30 -4.09 16.13 7.05
C LYS A 30 -5.30 15.71 6.21
N LEU A 31 -6.10 14.79 6.74
CA LEU A 31 -7.57 14.67 6.67
C LEU A 31 -7.98 13.38 7.40
N GLY A 32 -8.14 13.46 8.72
CA GLY A 32 -8.99 12.55 9.52
C GLY A 32 -8.48 11.15 9.88
N GLY A 33 -7.32 10.70 9.40
CA GLY A 33 -6.74 9.41 9.80
C GLY A 33 -5.79 9.54 11.00
N GLU A 34 -6.16 8.98 12.15
CA GLU A 34 -5.28 8.82 13.31
C GLU A 34 -4.14 7.85 12.99
N TRP A 35 -3.10 8.30 12.28
CA TRP A 35 -1.93 7.48 12.09
C TRP A 35 -1.13 7.43 13.40
N GLN A 36 -1.05 6.23 13.98
CA GLN A 36 -0.31 5.96 15.21
C GLN A 36 1.15 5.64 14.88
N TRP A 37 2.06 6.18 15.69
CA TRP A 37 3.49 5.83 15.65
C TRP A 37 3.65 4.30 15.74
N PRO A 38 4.17 3.61 14.70
CA PRO A 38 4.09 2.17 14.61
C PRO A 38 5.22 1.46 15.36
N PHE A 39 6.16 2.22 15.95
CA PHE A 39 7.33 1.68 16.65
C PHE A 39 7.13 1.71 18.16
N SER A 40 7.63 0.68 18.82
CA SER A 40 7.66 0.54 20.28
C SER A 40 8.77 1.36 20.93
N ASN A 41 9.74 1.83 20.14
CA ASN A 41 10.89 2.60 20.59
C ASN A 41 10.96 3.95 19.87
N GLN A 42 11.67 4.90 20.49
CA GLN A 42 12.22 6.05 19.78
C GLN A 42 13.49 5.61 19.02
N PHE A 43 13.80 6.33 17.94
CA PHE A 43 14.98 6.03 17.15
C PHE A 43 16.20 6.62 17.83
N ASP A 44 17.19 5.75 18.06
CA ASP A 44 18.50 6.14 18.56
C ASP A 44 19.37 6.54 17.36
N MET A 45 19.58 7.84 17.19
CA MET A 45 20.30 8.39 16.04
C MET A 45 21.78 7.99 16.04
N GLU A 46 22.35 7.64 17.19
CA GLU A 46 23.73 7.16 17.27
C GLU A 46 23.89 5.77 16.63
N LYS A 47 22.79 5.00 16.52
CA LYS A 47 22.73 3.69 15.85
C LYS A 47 22.34 3.78 14.38
N CYS A 48 22.09 4.98 13.86
CA CYS A 48 21.77 5.22 12.45
C CYS A 48 23.05 5.43 11.63
N HIS A 49 24.00 4.49 11.67
CA HIS A 49 25.22 4.55 10.87
C HIS A 49 25.37 3.32 9.97
N PHE A 50 26.08 3.51 8.86
CA PHE A 50 26.39 2.43 7.93
C PHE A 50 27.17 1.32 8.66
N GLY A 51 26.71 0.08 8.55
CA GLY A 51 27.37 -1.09 9.15
C GLY A 51 26.84 -1.57 10.50
N ASP A 52 25.86 -0.89 11.13
CA ASP A 52 25.12 -1.49 12.24
C ASP A 52 24.06 -2.48 11.69
N PRO A 53 24.20 -3.80 11.91
CA PRO A 53 23.19 -4.77 11.49
C PRO A 53 21.93 -4.71 12.34
N SER A 54 21.94 -3.94 13.44
CA SER A 54 20.82 -3.87 14.35
C SER A 54 19.71 -3.02 13.72
N PHE A 55 18.73 -3.72 13.13
CA PHE A 55 17.37 -3.21 12.94
C PHE A 55 16.68 -2.86 14.29
N SER A 56 17.47 -2.65 15.36
CA SER A 56 17.03 -2.36 16.72
C SER A 56 16.31 -1.03 16.84
N ASN A 57 16.56 -0.11 15.90
CA ASN A 57 15.81 1.13 15.75
C ASN A 57 14.40 0.90 15.18
N PHE A 58 14.17 -0.18 14.43
CA PHE A 58 12.90 -0.45 13.74
C PHE A 58 12.06 -1.51 14.48
N LYS A 59 11.80 -1.34 15.78
CA LYS A 59 10.97 -2.28 16.55
C LYS A 59 9.49 -1.92 16.43
N TYR A 60 8.80 -2.52 15.46
CA TYR A 60 7.36 -2.36 15.29
C TYR A 60 6.58 -2.83 16.52
N LEU A 61 5.48 -2.13 16.83
CA LEU A 61 4.54 -2.58 17.86
C LEU A 61 3.94 -3.93 17.44
N PRO A 62 3.78 -4.89 18.37
CA PRO A 62 3.38 -6.27 18.02
C PRO A 62 2.07 -6.35 17.22
N GLN A 63 1.12 -5.44 17.46
CA GLN A 63 -0.14 -5.41 16.71
C GLN A 63 0.04 -5.09 15.22
N TYR A 64 1.13 -4.45 14.82
CA TYR A 64 1.43 -4.16 13.42
C TYR A 64 2.30 -5.24 12.77
N VAL A 65 2.82 -6.21 13.51
CA VAL A 65 3.62 -7.29 12.93
C VAL A 65 2.71 -8.38 12.34
N SER A 66 3.10 -8.90 11.17
CA SER A 66 2.38 -9.92 10.43
C SER A 66 3.37 -10.85 9.71
N THR A 67 2.90 -12.00 9.24
CA THR A 67 3.69 -12.89 8.37
C THR A 67 3.68 -12.40 6.93
N ASN A 68 4.72 -12.75 6.16
CA ASN A 68 4.77 -12.46 4.73
C ASN A 68 3.58 -13.07 3.97
N ASP A 69 3.13 -14.27 4.34
CA ASP A 69 1.98 -14.91 3.71
C ASP A 69 0.69 -14.12 3.88
N LYS A 70 0.46 -13.59 5.09
CA LYS A 70 -0.70 -12.76 5.38
C LYS A 70 -0.62 -11.43 4.61
N ILE A 71 0.55 -10.81 4.54
CA ILE A 71 0.78 -9.60 3.75
C ILE A 71 0.53 -9.86 2.27
N ASN A 72 1.08 -10.94 1.72
CA ASN A 72 0.88 -11.34 0.33
C ASN A 72 -0.59 -11.62 0.03
N SER A 73 -1.33 -12.23 0.97
CA SER A 73 -2.77 -12.43 0.85
C SER A 73 -3.53 -11.09 0.79
N MET A 74 -3.19 -10.14 1.67
CA MET A 74 -3.78 -8.79 1.66
C MET A 74 -3.50 -8.06 0.34
N LEU A 75 -2.26 -8.08 -0.15
CA LEU A 75 -1.87 -7.46 -1.42
C LEU A 75 -2.61 -8.09 -2.60
N LYS A 76 -2.71 -9.42 -2.65
CA LYS A 76 -3.48 -10.14 -3.67
C LYS A 76 -4.96 -9.73 -3.66
N ASN A 77 -5.55 -9.51 -2.48
CA ASN A 77 -6.93 -9.07 -2.38
C ASN A 77 -7.12 -7.63 -2.88
N GLN A 78 -6.16 -6.73 -2.62
CA GLN A 78 -6.17 -5.37 -3.18
C GLN A 78 -6.13 -5.41 -4.71
N VAL A 79 -5.22 -6.18 -5.30
CA VAL A 79 -5.12 -6.36 -6.75
C VAL A 79 -6.42 -6.87 -7.33
N LYS A 80 -7.01 -7.93 -6.75
CA LYS A 80 -8.30 -8.47 -7.20
C LYS A 80 -9.44 -7.45 -7.13
N SER A 81 -9.48 -6.63 -6.07
CA SER A 81 -10.50 -5.58 -5.92
C SER A 81 -10.38 -4.55 -7.03
N VAL A 82 -9.17 -4.03 -7.26
CA VAL A 82 -8.91 -3.05 -8.31
C VAL A 82 -9.20 -3.60 -9.70
N GLU A 83 -8.86 -4.87 -9.97
CA GLU A 83 -9.21 -5.53 -11.23
C GLU A 83 -10.72 -5.66 -11.44
N ALA A 84 -11.48 -5.96 -10.38
CA ALA A 84 -12.94 -6.04 -10.45
C ALA A 84 -13.56 -4.67 -10.72
N ASP A 85 -13.08 -3.63 -10.03
CA ASP A 85 -13.53 -2.25 -10.23
C ASP A 85 -13.21 -1.77 -11.65
N TYR A 86 -12.00 -2.04 -12.14
CA TYR A 86 -11.59 -1.74 -13.50
C TYR A 86 -12.51 -2.40 -14.53
N LYS A 87 -12.80 -3.70 -14.40
CA LYS A 87 -13.71 -4.42 -15.30
C LYS A 87 -15.13 -3.83 -15.28
N LYS A 88 -15.62 -3.43 -14.11
CA LYS A 88 -16.93 -2.79 -13.96
C LYS A 88 -16.97 -1.43 -14.67
N ILE A 89 -15.95 -0.59 -14.46
CA ILE A 89 -15.82 0.70 -15.14
C ILE A 89 -15.76 0.50 -16.65
N LEU A 90 -14.94 -0.43 -17.13
CA LEU A 90 -14.80 -0.72 -18.55
C LEU A 90 -16.13 -1.18 -19.18
N LYS A 91 -16.88 -2.05 -18.49
CA LYS A 91 -18.21 -2.49 -18.94
C LYS A 91 -19.19 -1.33 -19.02
N ASN A 92 -19.20 -0.45 -18.02
CA ASN A 92 -20.08 0.71 -18.00
C ASN A 92 -19.73 1.70 -19.12
N LEU A 93 -18.43 1.93 -19.38
CA LEU A 93 -17.98 2.78 -20.48
C LEU A 93 -18.41 2.21 -21.84
N LYS A 94 -18.32 0.88 -22.02
CA LYS A 94 -18.83 0.21 -23.24
C LYS A 94 -20.32 0.46 -23.45
N LEU A 95 -21.13 0.25 -22.41
CA LEU A 95 -22.58 0.50 -22.45
C LEU A 95 -22.90 1.96 -22.78
N ILE A 96 -22.18 2.92 -22.20
CA ILE A 96 -22.38 4.35 -22.47
C ILE A 96 -22.11 4.66 -23.95
N CYS A 97 -21.01 4.15 -24.49
CA CYS A 97 -20.65 4.34 -25.90
C CYS A 97 -21.60 3.64 -26.87
N GLU A 98 -22.08 2.43 -26.53
CA GLU A 98 -23.03 1.67 -27.36
C GLU A 98 -24.43 2.32 -27.40
N ASN A 99 -24.86 2.97 -26.31
CA ASN A 99 -26.16 3.63 -26.22
C ASN A 99 -26.17 5.09 -26.74
N GLY A 100 -25.08 5.55 -27.37
CA GLY A 100 -25.01 6.86 -28.01
C GLY A 100 -24.92 8.05 -27.06
N TYR A 101 -24.61 7.82 -25.78
CA TYR A 101 -24.32 8.90 -24.83
C TYR A 101 -22.85 9.30 -24.97
N GLU A 102 -22.58 10.45 -25.60
CA GLU A 102 -21.23 11.01 -25.58
C GLU A 102 -20.90 11.54 -24.18
N PRO A 103 -19.85 11.04 -23.51
CA PRO A 103 -19.36 11.68 -22.29
C PRO A 103 -18.90 13.09 -22.64
N ILE A 104 -19.17 14.05 -21.75
CA ILE A 104 -18.68 15.43 -21.85
C ILE A 104 -17.16 15.36 -22.09
N ASN A 105 -16.69 15.78 -23.27
CA ASN A 105 -15.34 15.67 -23.86
C ASN A 105 -15.11 14.59 -24.94
N GLY A 106 -16.17 13.91 -25.41
CA GLY A 106 -16.23 13.26 -26.73
C GLY A 106 -15.00 12.44 -27.11
N ILE A 107 -14.77 11.28 -26.49
CA ILE A 107 -14.05 10.18 -27.14
C ILE A 107 -14.68 8.85 -26.72
N CYS A 108 -15.66 8.40 -27.50
CA CYS A 108 -15.95 6.97 -27.62
C CYS A 108 -15.18 6.44 -28.82
N ARG A 109 -13.98 5.87 -28.59
CA ARG A 109 -13.37 4.90 -29.51
C ARG A 109 -12.93 3.68 -28.72
N LEU A 110 -13.77 2.67 -28.78
CA LEU A 110 -13.50 1.30 -28.39
C LEU A 110 -12.94 0.59 -29.64
N THR A 111 -11.62 0.43 -29.71
CA THR A 111 -10.96 -0.51 -30.62
C THR A 111 -10.07 -1.42 -29.78
#